data_AF-A0A101EFG2-F1
#
_entry.id   AF-A0A101EFG2-F1
#
_cell.length_a   1.000
_cell.length_b   1.000
_cell.length_c   1.000
_cell.angle_alpha   90.00
_cell.angle_beta   90.00
_cell.angle_gamma   90.00
#
_symmetry.space_group_name_H-M   'P 1'
#
loop_
_entity.id
_entity.type
_entity.pdbx_description
1 polymer ?
#
loop_
_entity_poly.entity_id
_entity_poly.type
_entity_poly.pdbx_seq_one_letter_code
_entity_poly.pdbx_strand_id
1 'polypeptide(L)'
;MKIYVLPSISEKLPQGRYLWVALDVIRATSTIVTFFACGGKRIFVSASIREARRIKRENPETLLIGERGGVKIAGFDLDNSPTEIMENSPLIKGKHAVLTTTNGTRLLRKLLK
;
A
#
# COMPACT_ATOMS: atom_id res chain seq x y z
N MET A 1 -17.44 -16.43 -17.05
CA MET A 1 -16.90 -15.38 -16.16
C MET A 1 -16.92 -14.05 -16.91
N LYS A 2 -17.49 -12.97 -16.34
CA LYS A 2 -17.44 -11.63 -16.94
C LYS A 2 -16.37 -10.81 -16.22
N ILE A 3 -15.51 -10.13 -16.98
CA ILE A 3 -14.44 -9.28 -16.44
C ILE A 3 -14.68 -7.86 -16.96
N TYR A 4 -14.56 -6.90 -16.05
CA TYR A 4 -14.63 -5.47 -16.36
C TYR A 4 -13.32 -4.83 -15.92
N VAL A 5 -12.84 -3.87 -16.70
CA VAL A 5 -11.63 -3.10 -16.38
C VAL A 5 -12.03 -1.66 -16.17
N LEU A 6 -11.68 -1.11 -15.00
CA LEU A 6 -11.79 0.32 -14.72
C LEU A 6 -10.38 0.91 -14.86
N PRO A 7 -10.11 1.75 -15.89
CA PRO A 7 -8.75 2.19 -16.21
C PRO A 7 -8.16 3.16 -15.17
N SER A 8 -8.98 3.77 -14.32
CA SER A 8 -8.52 4.80 -13.40
C SER A 8 -9.32 4.87 -12.11
N ILE A 9 -8.73 5.51 -11.10
CA ILE A 9 -9.42 5.79 -9.83
C ILE A 9 -10.53 6.83 -9.98
N SER A 10 -10.63 7.58 -11.09
CA SER A 10 -11.72 8.52 -11.31
C SER A 10 -13.02 7.86 -11.79
N GLU A 11 -12.95 6.63 -12.30
CA GLU A 11 -14.13 5.90 -12.79
C GLU A 11 -15.19 5.69 -11.70
N LYS A 12 -16.48 5.73 -12.05
CA LYS A 12 -17.52 5.37 -11.07
C LYS A 12 -17.50 3.86 -10.83
N LEU A 13 -17.59 3.44 -9.58
CA LEU A 13 -17.75 2.01 -9.28
C LEU A 13 -19.17 1.60 -9.69
N PRO A 14 -19.33 0.54 -10.51
CA PRO A 14 -20.65 -0.02 -10.79
C PRO A 14 -21.34 -0.49 -9.52
N GLN A 15 -22.67 -0.44 -9.52
CA GLN A 15 -23.49 -1.00 -8.44
C GLN A 15 -23.56 -2.52 -8.57
N GLY A 16 -23.54 -3.22 -7.44
CA GLY A 16 -23.64 -4.68 -7.37
C GLY A 16 -22.48 -5.32 -6.62
N ARG A 17 -22.47 -6.66 -6.60
CA ARG A 17 -21.44 -7.45 -5.92
C ARG A 17 -20.37 -7.87 -6.92
N TYR A 18 -19.15 -7.38 -6.71
CA TYR A 18 -17.99 -7.68 -7.54
C TYR A 18 -16.86 -8.26 -6.69
N LEU A 19 -16.04 -9.12 -7.30
CA LEU A 19 -14.70 -9.40 -6.81
C LEU A 19 -13.78 -8.33 -7.38
N TRP A 20 -13.18 -7.53 -6.51
CA TRP A 20 -12.28 -6.45 -6.92
C TRP A 20 -10.84 -6.93 -6.96
N VAL A 21 -10.15 -6.65 -8.08
CA VAL A 21 -8.71 -6.85 -8.22
C VAL A 21 -8.08 -5.48 -8.43
N ALA A 22 -7.35 -5.00 -7.44
CA ALA A 22 -6.65 -3.72 -7.51
C ALA A 22 -5.31 -3.88 -8.23
N LEU A 23 -5.03 -2.99 -9.18
CA LEU A 23 -3.77 -2.96 -9.92
C LEU A 23 -3.14 -1.57 -9.83
N ASP A 24 -1.98 -1.51 -9.19
CA ASP A 24 -1.04 -0.38 -9.23
C ASP A 24 0.37 -0.98 -9.31
N VAL A 25 0.66 -1.54 -10.49
CA VAL A 25 1.87 -2.34 -10.75
C VAL A 25 3.13 -1.51 -10.51
N ILE A 26 3.09 -0.20 -10.77
CA ILE A 26 4.21 0.74 -10.60
C ILE A 26 3.78 1.82 -9.59
N ARG A 27 3.90 1.58 -8.28
CA ARG A 27 4.57 0.43 -7.63
C ARG A 27 3.78 -0.20 -6.48
N ALA A 28 2.64 0.37 -6.08
CA ALA A 28 2.02 0.07 -4.79
C ALA A 28 1.62 -1.40 -4.62
N THR A 29 0.94 -2.02 -5.60
CA THR A 29 0.53 -3.43 -5.46
C THR A 29 1.71 -4.38 -5.55
N SER A 30 2.73 -4.06 -6.35
CA SER A 30 3.98 -4.83 -6.41
C SER A 30 4.73 -4.77 -5.08
N THR A 31 4.81 -3.60 -4.45
CA THR A 31 5.41 -3.42 -3.11
C THR A 31 4.64 -4.21 -2.05
N ILE A 32 3.31 -4.18 -2.09
CA ILE A 32 2.45 -4.95 -1.17
C ILE A 32 2.72 -6.44 -1.28
N VAL A 33 2.70 -7.00 -2.50
CA VAL A 33 2.96 -8.43 -2.74
C VAL A 33 4.35 -8.80 -2.23
N THR A 34 5.35 -7.98 -2.53
CA THR A 34 6.74 -8.21 -2.11
C THR A 34 6.89 -8.17 -0.59
N PHE A 35 6.22 -7.22 0.08
CA PHE A 35 6.24 -7.12 1.55
C PHE A 35 5.72 -8.39 2.22
N PHE A 36 4.63 -8.95 1.71
CA PHE A 36 4.09 -10.21 2.22
C PHE A 36 4.99 -11.40 1.88
N ALA A 37 5.60 -11.43 0.69
CA ALA A 37 6.57 -12.46 0.32
C ALA A 37 7.82 -12.46 1.23
N CYS A 38 8.24 -11.30 1.73
CA CYS A 38 9.31 -11.16 2.73
C CYS A 38 8.87 -11.51 4.17
N GLY A 39 7.64 -12.00 4.37
CA GLY A 39 7.14 -12.43 5.68
C GLY A 39 6.52 -11.31 6.53
N GLY A 40 6.17 -10.18 5.92
CA GLY A 40 5.36 -9.15 6.57
C GLY A 40 3.97 -9.67 6.95
N LYS A 41 3.40 -9.18 8.05
CA LYS A 41 2.15 -9.73 8.64
C LYS A 41 0.89 -8.99 8.24
N ARG A 42 0.95 -7.67 8.13
CA ARG A 42 -0.22 -6.82 7.86
C ARG A 42 0.23 -5.50 7.26
N ILE A 43 -0.56 -4.97 6.33
CA ILE A 43 -0.44 -3.61 5.81
C ILE A 43 -1.69 -2.81 6.15
N PHE A 44 -1.51 -1.69 6.85
CA PHE A 44 -2.53 -0.66 7.02
C PHE A 44 -2.47 0.31 5.84
N VAL A 45 -3.58 0.54 5.17
CA VAL A 45 -3.65 1.45 4.02
C VAL A 45 -4.06 2.84 4.48
N SER A 46 -3.18 3.81 4.34
CA SER A 46 -3.42 5.20 4.73
C SER A 46 -3.69 6.11 3.53
N ALA A 47 -4.61 7.07 3.70
CA ALA A 47 -4.90 8.11 2.71
C ALA A 47 -3.94 9.30 2.80
N SER A 48 -3.21 9.45 3.92
CA SER A 48 -2.34 10.60 4.14
C SER A 48 -1.10 10.28 4.97
N ILE A 49 -0.10 11.15 4.87
CA ILE A 49 1.11 11.07 5.71
C ILE A 49 0.74 11.24 7.19
N ARG A 50 -0.21 12.14 7.49
CA ARG A 50 -0.68 12.40 8.86
C ARG A 50 -1.30 11.16 9.49
N GLU A 51 -2.16 10.46 8.77
CA GLU A 51 -2.81 9.23 9.21
C GLU A 51 -1.79 8.09 9.37
N ALA A 52 -0.83 7.96 8.45
CA ALA A 52 0.24 6.97 8.54
C ALA A 52 1.09 7.18 9.82
N ARG A 53 1.50 8.42 10.09
CA ARG A 53 2.23 8.78 11.31
C ARG A 53 1.39 8.57 12.57
N ARG A 54 0.07 8.77 12.51
CA ARG A 54 -0.83 8.47 13.65
C ARG A 54 -0.84 6.97 13.96
N ILE A 55 -1.00 6.12 12.95
CA ILE A 55 -0.99 4.65 13.10
C ILE A 55 0.34 4.17 13.70
N LYS A 56 1.48 4.73 13.26
CA LYS A 56 2.81 4.45 13.85
C LYS A 56 2.90 4.85 15.31
N ARG A 57 2.37 6.01 15.70
CA ARG A 57 2.37 6.43 17.11
C ARG A 57 1.55 5.48 17.99
N GLU A 58 0.42 4.98 17.48
CA GLU A 58 -0.42 4.00 18.17
C GLU A 58 0.22 2.61 18.19
N ASN A 59 1.07 2.28 17.21
CA ASN A 59 1.73 0.99 17.05
C ASN A 59 3.21 1.18 16.69
N PRO A 60 4.09 1.48 17.65
CA PRO A 60 5.49 1.87 17.40
C PRO A 60 6.30 0.87 16.57
N GLU A 61 5.97 -0.42 16.65
CA GLU A 61 6.61 -1.51 15.90
C GLU A 61 6.24 -1.58 14.40
N THR A 62 5.27 -0.78 13.96
CA THR A 62 4.79 -0.79 12.56
C THR A 62 5.75 -0.02 11.66
N LEU A 63 6.15 -0.56 10.51
CA LEU A 63 6.99 0.17 9.56
C LEU A 63 6.18 1.26 8.82
N LEU A 64 6.77 2.43 8.60
CA LEU A 64 6.26 3.48 7.72
C LEU A 64 6.83 3.25 6.32
N ILE A 65 5.96 2.92 5.35
CA ILE A 65 6.34 2.67 3.96
C ILE A 65 5.55 3.64 3.07
N GLY A 66 6.20 4.27 2.10
CA GLY A 66 5.46 5.08 1.15
C GLY A 66 6.23 6.16 0.42
N GLU A 67 5.52 6.74 -0.55
CA GLU A 67 6.05 7.75 -1.46
C GLU A 67 5.08 8.92 -1.66
N ARG A 68 5.64 10.04 -2.12
CA ARG A 68 4.90 11.12 -2.78
C ARG A 68 5.65 11.52 -4.05
N GLY A 69 4.95 11.48 -5.19
CA GLY A 69 5.57 11.80 -6.48
C GLY A 69 6.74 10.86 -6.85
N GLY A 70 6.72 9.63 -6.35
CA GLY A 70 7.77 8.64 -6.55
C GLY A 70 8.95 8.73 -5.57
N VAL A 71 8.94 9.69 -4.65
CA VAL A 71 10.03 9.94 -3.70
C VAL A 71 9.64 9.45 -2.30
N LYS A 72 10.58 8.80 -1.60
CA LYS A 72 10.39 8.37 -0.21
C LYS A 72 9.99 9.55 0.68
N ILE A 73 8.99 9.35 1.52
CA ILE A 73 8.52 10.37 2.45
C ILE A 73 9.56 10.57 3.56
N ALA A 74 9.91 11.83 3.87
CA ALA A 74 10.85 12.13 4.94
C ALA A 74 10.40 11.55 6.30
N GLY A 75 11.32 10.82 6.94
CA GLY A 75 11.09 10.12 8.21
C GLY A 75 10.30 8.82 8.09
N PHE A 76 10.10 8.29 6.88
CA PHE A 76 9.59 6.93 6.68
C PHE A 76 10.74 5.93 6.65
N ASP A 77 10.44 4.69 7.06
CA ASP A 77 11.42 3.62 7.13
C ASP A 77 11.86 3.21 5.70
N LEU A 78 10.89 2.97 4.79
CA LEU A 78 11.11 2.47 3.42
C LEU A 78 10.30 3.26 2.37
N ASP A 79 10.77 3.28 1.11
CA ASP A 79 10.05 3.80 -0.07
C ASP A 79 8.97 2.79 -0.54
N ASN A 80 8.18 3.19 -1.52
CA ASN A 80 7.31 2.30 -2.29
C ASN A 80 8.08 1.51 -3.38
N SER A 81 9.25 0.97 -3.05
CA SER A 81 10.12 0.23 -3.98
C SER A 81 10.13 -1.27 -3.64
N PRO A 82 9.62 -2.17 -4.52
CA PRO A 82 9.70 -3.61 -4.31
C PRO A 82 11.14 -4.11 -4.08
N THR A 83 12.11 -3.53 -4.77
CA THR A 83 13.54 -3.87 -4.60
C THR A 83 14.03 -3.50 -3.20
N GLU A 84 13.71 -2.31 -2.70
CA GLU A 84 14.11 -1.90 -1.34
C GLU A 84 13.45 -2.79 -0.28
N ILE A 85 12.20 -3.23 -0.51
CA ILE A 85 11.52 -4.20 0.35
C ILE A 85 12.32 -5.53 0.39
N MET A 86 12.75 -6.06 -0.75
CA MET A 86 13.53 -7.31 -0.78
C MET A 86 14.89 -7.17 -0.10
N GLU A 87 15.61 -6.09 -0.37
CA GLU A 87 16.91 -5.79 0.24
C GLU A 87 16.81 -5.68 1.76
N ASN A 88 15.66 -5.24 2.28
CA ASN A 88 15.38 -5.11 3.71
C ASN A 88 14.51 -6.24 4.28
N SER A 89 14.45 -7.40 3.63
CA SER A 89 13.63 -8.54 4.06
C SER A 89 13.79 -8.92 5.56
N PRO A 90 15.01 -8.92 6.16
CA PRO A 90 15.17 -9.17 7.59
C PRO A 90 14.43 -8.17 8.51
N LEU A 91 14.33 -6.89 8.11
CA LEU A 91 13.59 -5.86 8.82
C LEU A 91 12.06 -6.08 8.73
N ILE A 92 11.59 -6.64 7.62
CA ILE A 92 10.15 -6.84 7.33
C ILE A 92 9.59 -8.07 8.02
N LYS A 93 10.39 -9.13 8.17
CA LYS A 93 9.93 -10.42 8.68
C LYS A 93 9.20 -10.27 10.01
N GLY A 94 7.92 -10.65 10.03
CA GLY A 94 7.08 -10.61 11.21
C GLY A 94 6.56 -9.22 11.63
N LYS A 95 6.87 -8.17 10.87
CA LYS A 95 6.42 -6.79 11.15
C LYS A 95 5.08 -6.47 10.49
N HIS A 96 4.41 -5.46 11.04
CA HIS A 96 3.33 -4.75 10.35
C HIS A 96 3.90 -3.54 9.62
N ALA A 97 3.18 -3.04 8.62
CA ALA A 97 3.49 -1.77 7.96
C ALA A 97 2.24 -0.92 7.81
N VAL A 98 2.42 0.40 7.72
CA VAL A 98 1.45 1.31 7.13
C VAL A 98 2.00 1.77 5.80
N LEU A 99 1.18 1.66 4.75
CA LEU A 99 1.52 2.10 3.41
C LEU A 99 0.72 3.35 3.07
N THR A 100 1.38 4.34 2.48
CA THR A 100 0.72 5.49 1.85
C THR A 100 1.42 5.86 0.55
N THR A 101 0.67 5.89 -0.54
CA THR A 101 1.18 6.23 -1.88
C THR A 101 0.32 7.33 -2.49
N THR A 102 0.71 7.82 -3.66
CA THR A 102 0.00 8.85 -4.41
C THR A 102 -1.29 8.29 -5.00
N ASN A 103 -1.27 7.06 -5.53
CA ASN A 103 -2.38 6.45 -6.25
C ASN A 103 -2.91 5.17 -5.58
N GLY A 104 -2.08 4.13 -5.43
CA GLY A 104 -2.50 2.80 -4.99
C GLY A 104 -3.26 2.76 -3.67
N THR A 105 -2.85 3.52 -2.65
CA THR A 105 -3.58 3.52 -1.36
C THR A 105 -4.93 4.21 -1.45
N ARG A 106 -5.09 5.19 -2.36
CA ARG A 106 -6.39 5.79 -2.65
C ARG A 106 -7.30 4.80 -3.37
N LEU A 107 -6.76 4.02 -4.32
CA LEU A 107 -7.49 2.97 -5.03
C LEU A 107 -8.01 1.92 -4.05
N LEU A 108 -7.14 1.36 -3.21
CA LEU A 108 -7.51 0.36 -2.22
C LEU A 108 -8.61 0.87 -1.28
N ARG A 109 -8.48 2.11 -0.78
CA ARG A 109 -9.52 2.70 0.08
C ARG A 109 -10.85 2.92 -0.62
N LYS A 110 -10.83 3.17 -1.93
CA LYS A 110 -12.07 3.31 -2.72
C LYS A 110 -12.81 1.98 -2.83
N LEU A 111 -12.09 0.86 -2.89
CA LEU A 111 -12.64 -0.50 -3.01
C LEU A 111 -13.04 -1.12 -1.66
N LEU A 112 -12.50 -0.60 -0.55
CA LEU A 112 -12.82 -1.04 0.82
C LEU A 112 -14.06 -0.36 1.41
N LYS A 113 -14.72 0.54 0.66
CA LYS A 113 -16.02 1.12 1.04
C LYS A 113 -17.15 0.23 0.55
#